data_AF-A0A2T0FEW3-F1
#
_entry.id   AF-A0A2T0FEW3-F1
#
_cell.length_a   1.000
_cell.length_b   1.000
_cell.length_c   1.000
_cell.angle_alpha   90.00
_cell.angle_beta   90.00
_cell.angle_gamma   90.00
#
_symmetry.space_group_name_H-M   'P 1'
#
loop_
_entity.id
_entity.type
_entity.pdbx_description
1 polymer ?
#
loop_
_entity_poly.entity_id
_entity_poly.type
_entity_poly.pdbx_seq_one_letter_code
_entity_poly.pdbx_strand_id
1 'polypeptide(L)'
;MSNAQRAQTFLQHIDQATERLLSRQLALVRIAAEQEKDTPTMAVETAEIEASATSIVRAVEDLLVVTRSLKEAWILGQIRQDLPEPTEDEIQNRKDALKQVFEAISKQSG
;
A
#
# COMPACT_ATOMS: atom_id res chain seq x y z
N MET A 1 14.63 -10.33 -3.35
CA MET A 1 14.10 -9.68 -2.12
C MET A 1 13.09 -10.60 -1.48
N SER A 2 13.33 -11.00 -0.24
CA SER A 2 12.37 -11.75 0.59
C SER A 2 11.09 -10.93 0.82
N ASN A 3 9.95 -11.59 1.03
CA ASN A 3 8.68 -10.92 1.35
C ASN A 3 8.80 -10.03 2.58
N ALA A 4 9.58 -10.44 3.58
CA ALA A 4 9.88 -9.65 4.76
C ALA A 4 10.62 -8.34 4.42
N GLN A 5 11.58 -8.39 3.47
CA GLN A 5 12.32 -7.20 3.05
C GLN A 5 11.43 -6.22 2.29
N ARG A 6 10.51 -6.72 1.44
CA ARG A 6 9.55 -5.85 0.74
C ARG A 6 8.55 -5.21 1.68
N ALA A 7 8.03 -5.96 2.64
CA ALA A 7 7.16 -5.44 3.68
C ALA A 7 7.87 -4.32 4.46
N GLN A 8 9.13 -4.51 4.82
CA GLN A 8 9.94 -3.48 5.47
C GLN A 8 10.09 -2.23 4.60
N THR A 9 10.34 -2.36 3.29
CA THR A 9 10.43 -1.22 2.37
C THR A 9 9.11 -0.45 2.28
N PHE A 10 7.97 -1.16 2.20
CA PHE A 10 6.66 -0.50 2.19
C PHE A 10 6.40 0.27 3.49
N LEU A 11 6.70 -0.34 4.65
CA LEU A 11 6.57 0.33 5.94
C LEU A 11 7.44 1.59 6.01
N GLN A 12 8.71 1.50 5.61
CA GLN A 12 9.60 2.66 5.58
C GLN A 12 9.08 3.79 4.68
N HIS A 13 8.51 3.46 3.51
CA HIS A 13 7.93 4.48 2.64
C HIS A 13 6.68 5.12 3.24
N ILE A 14 5.83 4.33 3.91
CA ILE A 14 4.65 4.84 4.61
C ILE A 14 5.07 5.78 5.74
N ASP A 15 6.04 5.37 6.57
CA ASP A 15 6.54 6.18 7.68
C ASP A 15 7.11 7.51 7.19
N GLN A 16 7.93 7.48 6.14
CA GLN A 16 8.51 8.71 5.58
C GLN A 16 7.45 9.64 4.99
N ALA A 17 6.47 9.11 4.26
CA ALA A 17 5.42 9.92 3.66
C ALA A 17 4.48 10.50 4.74
N THR A 18 4.12 9.73 5.76
CA THR A 18 3.28 10.20 6.87
C THR A 18 4.00 11.23 7.75
N GLU A 19 5.29 11.05 8.05
CA GLU A 19 6.09 12.03 8.78
C GLU A 19 6.20 13.36 8.01
N ARG A 20 6.45 13.30 6.70
CA ARG A 20 6.45 14.49 5.83
C ARG A 20 5.10 15.19 5.81
N LEU A 21 4.01 14.43 5.72
CA LEU A 21 2.66 14.98 5.73
C LEU A 21 2.37 15.72 7.05
N LEU A 22 2.62 15.07 8.18
CA LEU A 22 2.34 15.61 9.52
C LEU A 22 3.21 16.84 9.82
N SER A 23 4.51 16.77 9.50
CA SER A 23 5.44 17.88 9.75
C SER A 23 5.06 19.14 8.95
N ARG A 24 4.68 18.98 7.68
CA ARG A 24 4.25 20.11 6.83
C ARG A 24 2.90 20.67 7.24
N GLN A 25 1.95 19.81 7.63
CA GLN A 25 0.68 20.27 8.18
C GLN A 25 0.89 21.07 9.47
N LEU A 26 1.78 20.62 10.36
CA LEU A 26 2.10 21.34 11.59
C LEU A 26 2.77 22.69 11.31
N ALA A 27 3.63 22.78 10.29
CA ALA A 27 4.24 24.03 9.87
C ALA A 27 3.18 25.06 9.43
N LEU A 28 2.18 24.64 8.64
CA LEU A 28 1.06 25.50 8.24
C LEU A 28 0.23 25.98 9.43
N VAL A 29 -0.05 25.09 10.40
CA VAL A 29 -0.79 25.45 11.61
C VAL A 29 -0.02 26.49 12.45
N ARG A 30 1.31 26.38 12.51
CA ARG A 30 2.16 27.37 13.20
C ARG A 30 2.09 28.73 12.52
N ILE A 31 2.29 28.78 11.20
CA ILE A 31 2.18 30.01 10.41
C ILE A 31 0.79 30.66 10.59
N ALA A 32 -0.27 29.85 10.66
CA ALA A 32 -1.62 30.36 10.87
C ALA A 32 -1.88 30.90 12.30
N ALA A 33 -1.09 30.50 13.28
CA ALA A 33 -1.25 30.91 14.68
C ALA A 33 -0.58 32.25 15.02
N GLU A 34 0.39 32.71 14.20
CA GLU A 34 1.01 34.04 14.37
C GLU A 34 0.00 35.17 14.08
N GLN A 35 -0.14 36.13 15.00
CA GLN A 35 -1.11 37.24 14.88
C GLN A 35 -0.51 38.58 14.42
N GLU A 36 0.77 38.84 14.68
CA GLU A 36 1.45 40.05 14.23
C GLU A 36 2.51 39.70 13.19
N LYS A 37 2.37 40.26 11.99
CA LYS A 37 3.26 39.98 10.86
C LYS A 37 3.62 41.27 10.17
N ASP A 38 4.92 41.54 10.06
CA ASP A 38 5.43 42.59 9.20
C ASP A 38 5.45 42.11 7.73
N THR A 39 5.42 43.05 6.79
CA THR A 39 5.34 42.78 5.35
C THR A 39 6.39 41.80 4.82
N PRO A 40 7.69 41.86 5.21
CA PRO A 40 8.66 40.88 4.73
C PRO A 40 8.40 39.47 5.29
N THR A 41 7.94 39.33 6.54
CA THR A 41 7.58 38.03 7.13
C THR A 41 6.39 37.41 6.41
N MET A 42 5.37 38.19 6.06
CA MET A 42 4.23 37.70 5.28
C MET A 42 4.66 37.12 3.92
N ALA A 43 5.63 37.73 3.25
CA ALA A 43 6.14 37.22 1.98
C ALA A 43 6.85 35.86 2.12
N VAL A 44 7.68 35.72 3.17
CA VAL A 44 8.36 34.45 3.49
C VAL A 44 7.35 33.36 3.83
N GLU A 45 6.37 33.67 4.68
CA GLU A 45 5.32 32.72 5.05
C GLU A 45 4.46 32.29 3.87
N THR A 46 4.16 33.20 2.93
CA THR A 46 3.40 32.84 1.72
C THR A 46 4.15 31.80 0.89
N ALA A 47 5.46 31.97 0.73
CA ALA A 47 6.30 31.00 0.06
C ALA A 47 6.37 29.65 0.82
N GLU A 48 6.46 29.69 2.15
CA GLU A 48 6.44 28.48 2.99
C GLU A 48 5.10 27.75 2.95
N ILE A 49 3.98 28.49 2.84
CA ILE A 49 2.64 27.91 2.66
C ILE A 49 2.57 27.17 1.32
N GLU A 50 3.01 27.79 0.23
CA GLU A 50 3.01 27.17 -1.10
C GLU A 50 3.91 25.93 -1.15
N ALA A 51 5.11 26.01 -0.56
CA ALA A 51 6.04 24.90 -0.46
C ALA A 51 5.46 23.75 0.39
N SER A 52 4.84 24.07 1.52
CA SER A 52 4.23 23.08 2.41
C SER A 52 3.02 22.41 1.77
N ALA A 53 2.15 23.17 1.09
CA ALA A 53 1.02 22.63 0.34
C ALA A 53 1.48 21.66 -0.77
N THR A 54 2.49 22.05 -1.54
CA THR A 54 3.07 21.18 -2.58
C THR A 54 3.69 19.92 -1.97
N SER A 55 4.39 20.05 -0.85
CA SER A 55 4.99 18.90 -0.16
C SER A 55 3.94 17.94 0.41
N ILE A 56 2.79 18.45 0.86
CA ILE A 56 1.65 17.65 1.32
C ILE A 56 1.08 16.82 0.17
N VAL A 57 0.83 17.46 -0.98
CA VAL A 57 0.32 16.76 -2.17
C VAL A 57 1.27 15.63 -2.57
N ARG A 58 2.58 15.90 -2.64
CA ARG A 58 3.59 14.88 -2.97
C ARG A 58 3.62 13.73 -1.96
N ALA A 59 3.53 14.02 -0.66
CA ALA A 59 3.49 12.98 0.37
C ALA A 59 2.26 12.08 0.21
N VAL A 60 1.10 12.63 -0.18
CA VAL A 60 -0.10 11.84 -0.47
C VAL A 60 0.07 11.02 -1.76
N GLU A 61 0.67 11.59 -2.81
CA GLU A 61 0.99 10.86 -4.04
C GLU A 61 1.93 9.67 -3.77
N ASP A 62 2.94 9.86 -2.93
CA ASP A 62 3.86 8.79 -2.50
C ASP A 62 3.08 7.65 -1.80
N LEU A 63 2.13 7.97 -0.92
CA LEU A 63 1.26 6.97 -0.28
C LEU A 63 0.39 6.23 -1.31
N LEU A 64 -0.16 6.94 -2.31
CA LEU A 64 -0.93 6.31 -3.38
C LEU A 64 -0.07 5.34 -4.20
N VAL A 65 1.19 5.71 -4.50
CA VAL A 65 2.15 4.83 -5.18
C VAL A 65 2.43 3.58 -4.36
N VAL A 66 2.60 3.70 -3.03
CA VAL A 66 2.78 2.53 -2.15
C VAL A 66 1.55 1.62 -2.19
N THR A 67 0.34 2.17 -2.06
CA THR A 67 -0.89 1.35 -2.09
C THR A 67 -1.07 0.64 -3.43
N ARG A 68 -0.74 1.31 -4.55
CA ARG A 68 -0.76 0.70 -5.88
C ARG A 68 0.25 -0.45 -5.96
N SER A 69 1.49 -0.21 -5.54
CA SER A 69 2.56 -1.21 -5.57
C SER A 69 2.22 -2.43 -4.71
N LEU A 70 1.59 -2.23 -3.56
CA LEU A 70 1.13 -3.31 -2.68
C LEU A 70 0.04 -4.15 -3.35
N LYS A 71 -0.95 -3.49 -3.97
CA LYS A 71 -2.02 -4.17 -4.73
C LYS A 71 -1.46 -4.95 -5.91
N GLU A 72 -0.54 -4.38 -6.67
CA GLU A 72 0.14 -5.05 -7.78
C GLU A 72 0.92 -6.28 -7.29
N ALA A 73 1.69 -6.14 -6.20
CA ALA A 73 2.43 -7.25 -5.62
C ALA A 73 1.51 -8.37 -5.10
N TRP A 74 0.32 -8.03 -4.60
CA TRP A 74 -0.69 -9.01 -4.19
C TRP A 74 -1.33 -9.72 -5.40
N ILE A 75 -1.80 -8.96 -6.41
CA ILE A 75 -2.43 -9.51 -7.62
C ILE A 75 -1.47 -10.42 -8.39
N LEU A 76 -0.20 -10.05 -8.48
CA LEU A 76 0.83 -10.82 -9.16
C LEU A 76 1.33 -12.03 -8.34
N GLY A 77 0.76 -12.26 -7.15
CA GLY A 77 1.15 -13.36 -6.27
C GLY A 77 2.62 -13.26 -5.84
N GLN A 78 3.17 -12.05 -5.77
CA GLN A 78 4.51 -11.80 -5.23
C GLN A 78 4.45 -11.76 -3.70
N ILE A 79 3.32 -11.34 -3.14
CA ILE A 79 2.95 -11.50 -1.73
C ILE A 79 2.01 -12.70 -1.66
N ARG A 80 2.56 -13.91 -1.80
CA ARG A 80 1.79 -15.13 -1.48
C ARG A 80 1.57 -15.14 0.03
N GLN A 81 0.31 -15.29 0.45
CA GLN A 81 0.08 -16.11 1.64
C GLN A 81 0.69 -17.46 1.30
N ASP A 82 1.57 -17.97 2.16
CA ASP A 82 1.92 -19.37 2.16
C ASP A 82 0.61 -20.13 2.45
N LEU A 83 -0.24 -20.30 1.43
CA LEU A 83 -1.18 -21.38 1.40
C LEU A 83 -0.27 -22.60 1.50
N PRO A 84 -0.33 -23.38 2.60
CA PRO A 84 0.49 -24.57 2.70
C PRO A 84 0.31 -25.34 1.40
N GLU A 85 1.43 -25.79 0.82
CA GLU A 85 1.34 -26.67 -0.35
C GLU A 85 0.37 -27.79 0.04
N PRO A 86 -0.68 -28.02 -0.78
CA PRO A 86 -1.70 -28.98 -0.41
C PRO A 86 -1.01 -30.30 -0.14
N THR A 87 -1.28 -30.88 1.03
CA THR A 87 -0.62 -32.13 1.42
C THR A 87 -0.90 -33.20 0.38
N GLU A 88 -0.03 -34.21 0.31
CA GLU A 88 -0.17 -35.30 -0.66
C GLU A 88 -1.55 -35.98 -0.54
N ASP A 89 -2.10 -36.03 0.68
CA ASP A 89 -3.47 -36.46 0.98
C ASP A 89 -4.55 -35.54 0.41
N GLU A 90 -4.38 -34.23 0.48
CA GLU A 90 -5.32 -33.27 -0.12
C GLU A 90 -5.30 -33.33 -1.65
N ILE A 91 -4.12 -33.52 -2.24
CA ILE A 91 -3.96 -33.72 -3.69
C ILE A 91 -4.64 -35.03 -4.11
N GLN A 92 -4.47 -36.10 -3.33
CA GLN A 92 -5.07 -37.41 -3.61
C GLN A 92 -6.60 -37.36 -3.49
N ASN A 93 -7.12 -36.75 -2.43
CA ASN A 93 -8.57 -36.55 -2.24
C ASN A 93 -9.19 -35.75 -3.40
N ARG A 94 -8.51 -34.72 -3.91
CA ARG A 94 -8.97 -33.97 -5.09
C ARG A 94 -8.99 -34.82 -6.36
N LYS A 95 -7.97 -35.66 -6.57
CA LYS A 95 -7.92 -36.59 -7.71
C LYS A 95 -9.06 -37.60 -7.66
N ASP A 96 -9.35 -38.14 -6.47
CA ASP A 96 -10.40 -39.13 -6.31
C ASP A 96 -11.80 -38.51 -6.45
N ALA A 97 -12.01 -37.27 -5.96
CA ALA A 97 -13.22 -36.50 -6.22
C ALA A 97 -13.41 -36.21 -7.73
N LEU A 98 -12.34 -35.85 -8.44
CA LEU A 98 -12.40 -35.63 -9.90
C LEU A 98 -12.73 -36.90 -10.67
N LYS A 99 -12.19 -38.05 -10.27
CA LYS A 99 -12.54 -39.35 -10.87
C LYS A 99 -14.01 -39.68 -10.66
N GLN A 100 -14.55 -39.48 -9.46
CA GLN A 100 -15.97 -39.73 -9.19
C GLN A 100 -16.88 -38.83 -10.04
N VAL A 101 -16.53 -37.55 -10.19
CA VAL A 101 -17.26 -36.62 -11.06
C VAL A 101 -17.19 -37.06 -12.52
N PHE A 102 -16.01 -37.47 -13.00
CA PHE A 102 -15.83 -37.94 -14.37
C PHE A 102 -16.62 -39.22 -14.66
N GLU A 103 -16.65 -40.16 -13.72
CA GLU A 103 -17.46 -41.38 -13.82
C GLU A 103 -18.97 -41.08 -13.79
N ALA A 104 -19.41 -40.13 -12.95
CA ALA A 104 -20.80 -39.72 -12.88
C ALA A 104 -21.26 -39.07 -14.21
N ILE A 105 -20.42 -38.22 -14.82
CA ILE A 105 -20.68 -37.61 -16.12
C ILE A 105 -20.71 -38.67 -17.23
N SER A 106 -19.76 -39.61 -17.21
CA SER A 106 -19.71 -40.69 -18.22
C SER A 106 -20.92 -41.62 -18.16
N LYS A 107 -21.50 -41.83 -16.97
CA LYS A 107 -22.74 -42.61 -16.77
C LYS A 107 -24.02 -41.86 -17.15
N GLN A 108 -24.00 -40.53 -17.24
CA GLN A 108 -25.15 -39.72 -17.69
C GLN A 108 -25.19 -39.52 -19.22
N SER A 109 -24.09 -39.78 -19.93
CA SER A 109 -24.00 -39.62 -21.40
C SER A 109 -24.13 -40.92 -22.21
N GLY A 110 -24.47 -42.05 -21.58
CA GLY A 110 -24.84 -43.30 -22.25
C GLY A 110 -26.30 -43.67 -21.98
#